data_AF-A0A6L2PP98-F1
#
_entry.id   AF-A0A6L2PP98-F1
#
_cell.length_a   1.000
_cell.length_b   1.000
_cell.length_c   1.000
_cell.angle_alpha   90.00
_cell.angle_beta   90.00
_cell.angle_gamma   90.00
#
_symmetry.space_group_name_H-M   'P 1'
#
loop_
_entity.id
_entity.type
_entity.pdbx_description
1 polymer ?
#
loop_
_entity_poly.entity_id
_entity_poly.type
_entity_poly.pdbx_seq_one_letter_code
_entity_poly.pdbx_strand_id
1 'polypeptide(L)'
;ASNLESFVTNFDSAVQALKQLQISDLTDFILLHLALQRLDSDTIKFFEITHRKNTIPSYNDLVVFVKEQAKVLSRSINNNSAVTSRQYKSFPQPKTTKSFVNTEM
;
A
#
# COMPACT_ATOMS: atom_id res chain seq x y z
N ALA A 1 -40.73 0.52 -21.12
CA ALA A 1 -39.70 0.22 -22.14
C ALA A 1 -38.37 0.96 -21.92
N SER A 2 -38.34 2.13 -21.27
CA SER A 2 -37.14 2.99 -21.21
C SER A 2 -35.92 2.42 -20.49
N ASN A 3 -36.07 1.50 -19.53
CA ASN A 3 -34.93 0.97 -18.77
C ASN A 3 -34.06 0.01 -19.58
N LEU A 4 -34.65 -0.82 -20.45
CA LEU A 4 -33.90 -1.77 -21.27
C LEU A 4 -33.18 -1.05 -22.42
N GLU A 5 -33.83 -0.06 -23.01
CA GLU A 5 -33.21 0.80 -24.03
C GLU A 5 -32.04 1.60 -23.45
N SER A 6 -32.22 2.16 -22.26
CA SER A 6 -31.12 2.85 -21.55
C SER A 6 -29.97 1.91 -21.20
N PHE A 7 -30.25 0.65 -20.87
CA PHE A 7 -29.21 -0.36 -20.65
C PHE A 7 -28.40 -0.60 -21.93
N VAL A 8 -29.06 -0.82 -23.07
CA VAL A 8 -28.36 -1.02 -24.35
C VAL A 8 -27.52 0.21 -24.67
N THR A 9 -28.12 1.40 -24.64
CA THR A 9 -27.41 2.65 -24.98
C THR A 9 -26.20 2.90 -24.08
N ASN A 10 -26.28 2.64 -22.78
CA ASN A 10 -25.18 2.95 -21.86
C ASN A 10 -24.17 1.81 -21.75
N PHE A 11 -24.64 0.58 -21.54
CA PHE A 11 -23.79 -0.57 -21.28
C PHE A 11 -23.13 -1.09 -22.55
N ASP A 12 -23.88 -1.21 -23.65
CA ASP A 12 -23.29 -1.66 -24.91
C ASP A 12 -22.30 -0.63 -25.45
N SER A 13 -22.62 0.66 -25.37
CA SER A 13 -21.67 1.72 -25.74
C SER A 13 -20.39 1.68 -24.91
N ALA A 14 -20.48 1.42 -23.60
CA ALA A 14 -19.30 1.27 -22.75
C ALA A 14 -18.47 0.05 -23.14
N VAL A 15 -19.11 -1.09 -23.45
CA VAL A 15 -18.43 -2.30 -23.91
C VAL A 15 -17.77 -2.09 -25.28
N GLN A 16 -18.44 -1.38 -26.20
CA GLN A 16 -17.88 -1.03 -27.51
C GLN A 16 -16.67 -0.11 -27.36
N ALA A 17 -16.76 0.94 -26.52
CA ALA A 17 -15.64 1.83 -26.22
C ALA A 17 -14.45 1.05 -25.60
N LEU A 18 -14.72 0.12 -24.68
CA LEU A 18 -13.69 -0.74 -24.10
C LEU A 18 -12.99 -1.62 -25.16
N LYS A 19 -13.75 -2.19 -26.10
CA LYS A 19 -13.19 -2.97 -27.23
C LYS A 19 -12.34 -2.10 -28.16
N GLN A 20 -12.71 -0.83 -28.36
CA GLN A 20 -11.96 0.11 -29.19
C GLN A 20 -10.60 0.51 -28.62
N LEU A 21 -10.38 0.35 -27.31
CA LEU A 21 -9.08 0.60 -26.67
C LEU A 21 -7.98 -0.39 -27.11
N GLN A 22 -8.34 -1.47 -27.82
CA GLN A 22 -7.40 -2.47 -28.36
C GLN A 22 -6.37 -2.97 -27.32
N ILE A 23 -6.82 -3.20 -26.08
CA ILE A 23 -6.01 -3.83 -25.05
C ILE A 23 -5.63 -5.24 -25.53
N SER A 24 -4.33 -5.58 -25.49
CA SER A 24 -3.84 -6.84 -26.05
C SER A 24 -4.48 -8.08 -25.42
N ASP A 25 -4.67 -8.03 -24.09
CA ASP A 25 -5.35 -9.06 -23.32
C ASP A 25 -6.45 -8.41 -22.47
N LEU A 26 -7.63 -8.29 -23.06
CA LEU A 26 -8.80 -7.72 -22.38
C LEU A 26 -9.26 -8.58 -21.21
N THR A 27 -9.10 -9.90 -21.30
CA THR A 27 -9.51 -10.82 -20.24
C THR A 27 -8.64 -10.62 -19.00
N ASP A 28 -7.33 -10.57 -19.17
CA ASP A 28 -6.39 -10.30 -18.08
C ASP A 28 -6.65 -8.92 -17.44
N PHE A 29 -6.92 -7.89 -18.25
CA PHE A 29 -7.29 -6.56 -17.76
C PHE A 29 -8.57 -6.58 -16.91
N ILE A 30 -9.62 -7.29 -17.35
CA ILE A 30 -10.86 -7.41 -16.59
C ILE A 30 -10.62 -8.14 -15.26
N LEU A 31 -9.84 -9.23 -15.28
CA LEU A 31 -9.48 -9.97 -14.07
C LEU A 31 -8.68 -9.11 -13.09
N LEU A 32 -7.72 -8.33 -13.59
CA LEU A 32 -6.97 -7.36 -12.79
C LEU A 32 -7.92 -6.33 -12.17
N HIS A 33 -8.81 -5.72 -12.96
CA HIS A 33 -9.76 -4.72 -12.47
C HIS A 33 -10.66 -5.28 -11.36
N LEU A 34 -11.20 -6.49 -11.55
CA LEU A 34 -12.02 -7.17 -10.55
C LEU A 34 -11.23 -7.48 -9.27
N ALA A 35 -9.96 -7.85 -9.39
CA ALA A 35 -9.10 -8.10 -8.24
C ALA A 35 -8.78 -6.82 -7.46
N LEU A 36 -8.47 -5.73 -8.16
CA LEU A 36 -8.21 -4.42 -7.56
C LEU A 36 -9.42 -3.93 -6.74
N GLN A 37 -10.65 -4.15 -7.21
CA GLN A 37 -11.87 -3.79 -6.47
C GLN A 37 -12.02 -4.49 -5.10
N ARG A 38 -11.24 -5.56 -4.84
CA ARG A 38 -11.31 -6.34 -3.59
C ARG A 38 -10.18 -6.00 -2.61
N LEU A 39 -9.21 -5.19 -3.03
CA LEU A 39 -8.10 -4.76 -2.18
C LEU A 39 -8.42 -3.44 -1.48
N ASP A 40 -7.75 -3.17 -0.36
CA ASP A 40 -7.84 -1.88 0.31
C ASP A 40 -7.16 -0.78 -0.52
N SER A 41 -7.60 0.46 -0.32
CA SER A 41 -7.15 1.59 -1.11
C SER A 41 -5.64 1.82 -1.04
N ASP A 42 -5.00 1.48 0.08
CA ASP A 42 -3.57 1.75 0.25
C ASP A 42 -2.74 0.70 -0.47
N THR A 43 -3.12 -0.59 -0.40
CA THR A 43 -2.50 -1.65 -1.21
C THR A 43 -2.59 -1.35 -2.71
N ILE A 44 -3.74 -0.84 -3.20
CA ILE A 44 -3.91 -0.45 -4.61
C ILE A 44 -2.95 0.68 -4.98
N LYS A 45 -2.89 1.76 -4.17
CA LYS A 45 -1.97 2.88 -4.42
C LYS A 45 -0.52 2.39 -4.46
N PHE A 46 -0.11 1.54 -3.54
CA PHE A 46 1.24 0.98 -3.54
C PHE A 46 1.52 0.16 -4.80
N PHE A 47 0.56 -0.67 -5.22
CA PHE A 47 0.67 -1.44 -6.46
C PHE A 47 0.88 -0.51 -7.69
N GLU A 48 0.07 0.54 -7.81
CA GLU A 48 0.16 1.53 -8.90
C GLU A 48 1.50 2.29 -8.90
N ILE A 49 2.00 2.67 -7.71
CA ILE A 49 3.29 3.35 -7.57
C ILE A 49 4.44 2.41 -7.99
N THR A 50 4.39 1.14 -7.60
CA THR A 50 5.40 0.14 -7.96
C THR A 50 5.39 -0.17 -9.47
N HIS A 51 4.21 -0.17 -10.10
CA HIS A 51 4.04 -0.52 -11.51
C HIS A 51 3.84 0.68 -12.44
N ARG A 52 4.32 1.87 -12.04
CA ARG A 52 4.20 3.14 -12.80
C ARG A 52 4.91 3.15 -14.18
N LYS A 53 5.50 2.04 -14.63
CA LYS A 53 6.13 1.96 -15.94
C LYS A 53 5.06 2.09 -17.04
N ASN A 54 5.47 2.46 -18.26
CA ASN A 54 4.58 2.81 -19.39
C ASN A 54 3.70 1.65 -19.94
N THR A 55 3.48 0.59 -19.18
CA THR A 55 2.74 -0.61 -19.58
C THR A 55 1.67 -0.92 -18.56
N ILE A 56 0.49 -1.30 -19.02
CA ILE A 56 -0.58 -1.80 -18.16
C ILE A 56 -0.07 -3.09 -17.49
N PRO A 57 -0.08 -3.19 -16.14
CA PRO A 57 0.34 -4.40 -15.45
C PRO A 57 -0.67 -5.53 -15.70
N SER A 58 -0.21 -6.77 -15.57
CA SER A 58 -1.05 -7.97 -15.70
C SER A 58 -1.67 -8.38 -14.38
N TYR A 59 -2.67 -9.26 -14.42
CA TYR A 59 -3.20 -9.90 -13.21
C TYR A 59 -2.12 -10.65 -12.44
N ASN A 60 -1.19 -11.31 -13.15
CA ASN A 60 -0.10 -12.03 -12.51
C ASN A 60 0.85 -11.09 -11.74
N ASP A 61 1.08 -9.87 -12.25
CA ASP A 61 1.89 -8.87 -11.55
C ASP A 61 1.26 -8.48 -10.21
N LEU A 62 -0.06 -8.32 -10.17
CA LEU A 62 -0.79 -8.09 -8.92
C LEU A 62 -0.63 -9.25 -7.94
N VAL A 63 -0.76 -10.50 -8.42
CA VAL A 63 -0.61 -11.69 -7.58
C VAL A 63 0.81 -11.78 -6.99
N VAL A 64 1.84 -11.50 -7.79
CA VAL A 64 3.23 -11.48 -7.33
C VAL A 64 3.43 -10.39 -6.28
N PHE A 65 2.93 -9.17 -6.54
CA PHE A 65 3.00 -8.05 -5.62
C PHE A 65 2.34 -8.35 -4.27
N VAL A 66 1.10 -8.85 -4.28
CA VAL A 66 0.37 -9.16 -3.03
C VAL A 66 1.07 -10.26 -2.23
N LYS A 67 1.61 -11.29 -2.91
CA LYS A 67 2.41 -12.34 -2.25
C LYS A 67 3.66 -11.78 -1.60
N GLU A 68 4.33 -10.83 -2.24
CA GLU A 68 5.51 -10.16 -1.66
C GLU A 68 5.14 -9.34 -0.43
N GLN A 69 4.07 -8.55 -0.50
CA GLN A 69 3.59 -7.76 0.64
C GLN A 69 3.21 -8.64 1.85
N ALA A 70 2.53 -9.77 1.61
CA ALA A 70 2.23 -10.73 2.67
C ALA A 70 3.49 -11.33 3.33
N LYS A 71 4.55 -11.60 2.55
CA LYS A 71 5.84 -12.06 3.07
C LYS A 71 6.54 -10.98 3.90
N VAL A 72 6.47 -9.71 3.49
CA VAL A 72 7.06 -8.59 4.26
C VAL A 72 6.33 -8.41 5.58
N LEU A 73 4.99 -8.42 5.57
CA LEU A 73 4.17 -8.30 6.78
C LEU A 73 4.45 -9.43 7.78
N SER A 74 4.48 -10.68 7.33
CA SER A 74 4.80 -11.82 8.20
C SER A 74 6.19 -11.73 8.83
N ARG A 75 7.20 -11.27 8.08
CA ARG A 75 8.55 -11.01 8.62
C ARG A 75 8.56 -9.88 9.65
N SER A 76 7.84 -8.79 9.40
CA SER A 76 7.77 -7.65 10.31
C SER A 76 7.16 -8.03 11.67
N ILE A 77 6.09 -8.84 11.65
CA ILE A 77 5.45 -9.33 12.87
C ILE A 77 6.41 -10.18 13.70
N ASN A 78 7.14 -11.11 13.07
CA ASN A 78 8.04 -12.03 13.77
C ASN A 78 9.27 -11.33 14.39
N ASN A 79 9.75 -10.22 13.81
CA ASN A 79 10.91 -9.48 14.34
C ASN A 79 10.56 -8.57 15.53
N ASN A 80 9.30 -8.13 15.65
CA ASN A 80 8.87 -7.29 16.78
C ASN A 80 8.75 -8.06 18.10
N SER A 81 8.67 -9.39 18.06
CA SER A 81 8.65 -10.23 19.27
C SER A 81 10.01 -10.37 19.97
N ALA A 82 11.10 -9.86 19.37
CA ALA A 82 12.45 -9.93 19.93
C ALA A 82 12.88 -8.70 20.74
N VAL A 83 11.95 -7.80 21.11
CA VAL A 83 12.21 -6.78 22.15
C VAL A 83 12.05 -7.44 23.52
N THR A 84 13.01 -8.31 23.87
CA THR A 84 13.26 -8.63 25.28
C THR A 84 13.60 -7.31 25.96
N SER A 85 12.86 -7.01 27.03
CA SER A 85 13.08 -5.90 27.94
C SER A 85 14.58 -5.75 28.26
N ARG A 86 15.26 -4.81 27.58
CA ARG A 86 16.56 -4.34 28.07
C ARG A 86 16.25 -3.57 29.35
N GLN A 87 16.55 -4.19 30.49
CA GLN A 87 16.62 -3.50 31.77
C GLN A 87 17.45 -2.24 31.56
N TYR A 88 16.80 -1.08 31.63
CA TYR A 88 17.46 0.22 31.64
C TYR A 88 18.36 0.26 32.87
N LYS A 89 19.67 0.02 32.69
CA LYS A 89 20.65 0.36 33.73
C LYS A 89 20.63 1.87 33.85
N SER A 90 20.09 2.35 34.97
CA SER A 90 20.05 3.75 35.35
C SER A 90 21.45 4.37 35.24
N PHE A 91 21.59 5.42 34.43
CA PHE A 91 22.80 6.23 34.39
C PHE A 91 22.85 7.09 35.66
N PRO A 92 24.00 7.19 36.36
CA PRO A 92 24.10 8.01 37.55
C PRO A 92 23.96 9.50 37.18
N GLN A 93 22.97 10.15 37.76
CA GLN A 93 22.76 11.60 37.69
C GLN A 93 24.00 12.34 38.23
N PRO A 94 24.50 13.40 37.55
CA PRO A 94 25.59 14.20 38.08
C PRO A 94 25.13 14.97 39.32
N LYS A 95 25.93 14.88 40.40
CA LYS A 95 25.70 15.59 41.66
C LYS A 95 25.87 17.09 41.43
N THR A 96 24.88 17.87 41.86
CA THR A 96 24.94 19.33 41.89
C THR A 96 25.99 19.80 42.90
N THR A 97 26.92 20.63 42.45
CA THR A 97 27.88 21.32 43.33
C THR A 97 27.28 22.66 43.71
N LYS A 98 27.06 22.88 45.01
CA LYS A 98 26.71 24.19 45.59
C LYS A 98 27.96 25.07 45.72
N SER A 99 27.71 26.38 45.81
CA SER A 99 28.58 27.49 46.27
C SER A 99 29.71 27.94 45.33
N PHE A 100 30.04 29.23 45.21
CA PHE A 100 30.08 30.29 46.23
C PHE A 100 29.60 31.66 45.74
N VAL A 101 28.94 32.38 46.65
CA VAL A 101 28.81 33.85 46.67
C VAL A 101 30.20 34.42 46.97
N ASN A 102 30.59 35.51 46.29
CA ASN A 102 31.43 36.53 46.90
C ASN A 102 31.07 37.93 46.42
N THR A 103 31.01 38.79 47.43
CA THR A 103 30.62 40.18 47.53
C THR A 103 31.83 41.10 47.30
N GLU A 104 31.57 42.35 46.85
CA GLU A 104 32.42 43.58 46.86
C GLU A 104 33.65 43.61 45.92
N MET A 105 33.97 44.72 45.22
CA MET A 105 33.73 46.16 45.43
C MET A 105 33.21 46.89 44.18
#